data_AF-A0A8T3TNT2-F1
#
_entry.id   AF-A0A8T3TNT2-F1
#
_cell.length_a   1.000
_cell.length_b   1.000
_cell.length_c   1.000
_cell.angle_alpha   90.00
_cell.angle_beta   90.00
_cell.angle_gamma   90.00
#
_symmetry.space_group_name_H-M   'P 1'
#
loop_
_entity.id
_entity.type
_entity.pdbx_description
1 polymer ?
#
loop_
_entity_poly.entity_id
_entity_poly.type
_entity_poly.pdbx_seq_one_letter_code
_entity_poly.pdbx_strand_id
1 'polypeptide(L)'
;MRRLATALSILLLASCNGGGGGPKPSRDHASESPVRPPPELVLMTHDSFALPDEAISAFEDEQGVSLRILRSGDAGSMVNQAILSREHPVADVLFGVDSTFLSRALAADIFLPYGSSELSAVPEVFQVDARQRVTPIDHGEVCLNIDLEAFATGDPPAPETLEDLTLPEYRGMLVVQDPASSSVGLAFLLATIDRFGEEGWREYWAALRENDVLVTDGWEDAYYGRFSGGAGEGDRPIVVSYASSPAAEVIFAETSLSEAPTAAVLDGCYRQVEFAGILQGTDEPELAGA
;
A
#
# COMPACT_ATOMS: atom_id res chain seq x y z
N MET A 1 26.50 52.81 -27.70
CA MET A 1 27.22 53.66 -26.73
C MET A 1 28.11 52.77 -25.88
N ARG A 2 29.43 53.07 -25.88
CA ARG A 2 30.55 52.70 -24.97
C ARG A 2 30.46 51.39 -24.16
N ARG A 3 31.26 50.37 -24.50
CA ARG A 3 32.63 50.02 -23.98
C ARG A 3 32.58 49.46 -22.55
N LEU A 4 32.77 48.15 -22.34
CA LEU A 4 34.03 47.38 -22.21
C LEU A 4 34.87 47.74 -20.96
N ALA A 5 35.36 46.67 -20.31
CA ALA A 5 36.55 46.57 -19.47
C ALA A 5 36.45 47.07 -18.01
N THR A 6 37.16 46.58 -17.00
CA THR A 6 37.97 45.38 -16.64
C THR A 6 38.50 45.73 -15.24
N ALA A 7 38.88 44.73 -14.43
CA ALA A 7 39.91 44.86 -13.37
C ALA A 7 39.47 45.59 -12.08
N LEU A 8 40.07 45.40 -10.92
CA LEU A 8 41.25 44.64 -10.51
C LEU A 8 41.19 44.54 -8.98
N SER A 9 41.68 43.42 -8.44
CA SER A 9 42.02 43.25 -7.03
C SER A 9 42.98 44.34 -6.53
N ILE A 10 42.79 44.81 -5.30
CA ILE A 10 43.83 45.52 -4.53
C ILE A 10 43.96 44.84 -3.16
N LEU A 11 45.11 44.20 -2.97
CA LEU A 11 45.71 43.87 -1.68
C LEU A 11 46.14 45.18 -1.00
N LEU A 12 45.82 45.34 0.30
CA LEU A 12 46.46 46.32 1.17
C LEU A 12 46.90 45.61 2.46
N LEU A 13 48.22 45.52 2.61
CA LEU A 13 48.94 45.24 3.84
C LEU A 13 49.01 46.50 4.70
N ALA A 14 48.73 46.37 6.00
CA ALA A 14 49.25 47.16 7.13
C ALA A 14 48.48 46.71 8.39
N SER A 15 49.00 46.64 9.61
CA SER A 15 50.32 46.74 10.21
C SER A 15 50.12 46.25 11.66
N CYS A 16 51.17 45.69 12.25
CA CYS A 16 51.20 45.26 13.65
C CYS A 16 50.79 46.36 14.64
N ASN A 17 50.08 46.00 15.71
CA ASN A 17 50.38 46.57 17.02
C ASN A 17 50.07 45.58 18.14
N GLY A 18 51.04 45.39 19.03
CA GLY A 18 51.00 44.44 20.13
C GLY A 18 50.25 44.96 21.37
N GLY A 19 49.74 44.02 22.15
CA GLY A 19 49.22 44.24 23.49
C GLY A 19 49.12 42.91 24.22
N GLY A 20 49.98 42.69 25.22
CA GLY A 20 50.06 41.44 25.97
C GLY A 20 48.91 41.26 26.97
N GLY A 21 48.61 40.00 27.29
CA GLY A 21 47.69 39.65 28.38
C GLY A 21 47.43 38.14 28.53
N GLY A 22 48.25 37.48 29.36
CA GLY A 22 47.92 36.28 30.16
C GLY A 22 47.62 34.93 29.45
N PRO A 23 48.04 33.78 30.00
CA PRO A 23 47.57 32.48 29.53
C PRO A 23 46.11 32.29 29.94
N LYS A 24 45.21 32.19 28.95
CA LYS A 24 43.82 31.73 29.16
C LYS A 24 43.84 30.22 29.39
N PRO A 25 43.05 29.69 30.35
CA PRO A 25 42.91 28.25 30.53
C PRO A 25 42.26 27.65 29.27
N SER A 26 42.88 26.60 28.75
CA SER A 26 42.33 25.77 27.68
C SER A 26 40.94 25.30 28.10
N ARG A 27 39.91 25.76 27.38
CA ARG A 27 38.60 25.10 27.43
C ARG A 27 38.78 23.79 26.69
N ASP A 28 38.66 22.69 27.42
CA ASP A 28 38.42 21.38 26.82
C ASP A 28 37.16 21.50 25.97
N HIS A 29 37.34 21.66 24.67
CA HIS A 29 36.28 21.39 23.71
C HIS A 29 36.10 19.87 23.74
N ALA A 30 35.15 19.41 24.55
CA ALA A 30 34.53 18.13 24.33
C ALA A 30 34.05 18.14 22.88
N SER A 31 34.74 17.38 22.04
CA SER A 31 34.35 17.15 20.66
C SER A 31 33.04 16.38 20.72
N GLU A 32 31.91 17.08 20.66
CA GLU A 32 30.64 16.46 20.28
C GLU A 32 30.91 15.79 18.94
N SER A 33 30.92 14.46 18.95
CA SER A 33 30.97 13.69 17.71
C SER A 33 29.72 14.07 16.91
N PRO A 34 29.84 14.36 15.61
CA PRO A 34 28.67 14.71 14.82
C PRO A 34 27.67 13.56 14.93
N VAL A 35 26.47 13.87 15.44
CA VAL A 35 25.33 12.95 15.42
C VAL A 35 25.10 12.64 13.94
N ARG A 36 25.44 11.41 13.52
CA ARG A 36 25.07 10.98 12.17
C ARG A 36 23.55 10.85 12.13
N PRO A 37 22.90 11.29 11.05
CA PRO A 37 21.49 11.00 10.88
C PRO A 37 21.28 9.47 10.91
N PRO A 38 20.13 9.01 11.42
CA PRO A 38 19.79 7.60 11.38
C PRO A 38 19.82 7.09 9.92
N PRO A 39 20.14 5.80 9.69
CA PRO A 39 19.99 5.20 8.37
C PRO A 39 18.53 5.29 7.91
N GLU A 40 18.32 5.49 6.61
CA GLU A 40 16.98 5.50 6.01
C GLU A 40 16.60 4.06 5.63
N LEU A 41 15.42 3.61 6.06
CA LEU A 41 14.78 2.38 5.60
C LEU A 41 13.62 2.75 4.67
N VAL A 42 13.64 2.25 3.45
CA VAL A 42 12.61 2.53 2.45
C VAL A 42 11.63 1.38 2.34
N LEU A 43 10.38 1.62 2.71
CA LEU A 43 9.27 0.67 2.59
C LEU A 43 8.44 1.02 1.36
N MET A 44 8.49 0.17 0.32
CA MET A 44 7.58 0.25 -0.82
C MET A 44 6.27 -0.45 -0.49
N THR A 45 5.15 0.22 -0.73
CA THR A 45 3.80 -0.29 -0.42
C THR A 45 2.75 0.24 -1.41
N HIS A 46 1.54 -0.32 -1.34
CA HIS A 46 0.40 0.14 -2.12
C HIS A 46 -0.21 1.44 -1.55
N ASP A 47 -0.97 2.16 -2.37
CA ASP A 47 -1.44 3.51 -2.02
C ASP A 47 -2.34 3.54 -0.77
N SER A 48 -3.21 2.53 -0.63
CA SER A 48 -4.14 2.41 0.50
C SER A 48 -3.51 2.01 1.83
N PHE A 49 -2.22 1.67 1.85
CA PHE A 49 -1.52 1.41 3.09
C PHE A 49 -1.36 2.70 3.90
N ALA A 50 -1.82 2.65 5.16
CA ALA A 50 -1.68 3.73 6.11
C ALA A 50 -1.35 3.20 7.50
N LEU A 51 -0.40 3.86 8.16
CA LEU A 51 -0.10 3.66 9.57
C LEU A 51 -0.30 4.99 10.31
N PRO A 52 -0.77 4.96 11.56
CA PRO A 52 -0.76 6.15 12.41
C PRO A 52 0.66 6.68 12.59
N ASP A 53 0.84 8.01 12.61
CA ASP A 53 2.15 8.64 12.82
C ASP A 53 2.85 8.13 14.08
N GLU A 54 2.09 7.84 15.15
CA GLU A 54 2.62 7.30 16.40
C GLU A 54 3.22 5.90 16.24
N ALA A 55 2.67 5.06 15.36
CA ALA A 55 3.23 3.75 15.05
C ALA A 55 4.52 3.87 14.24
N ILE A 56 4.57 4.82 13.30
CA ILE A 56 5.79 5.11 12.52
C ILE A 56 6.89 5.62 13.46
N SER A 57 6.59 6.61 14.31
CA SER A 57 7.57 7.15 15.27
C SER A 57 8.06 6.10 16.26
N ALA A 58 7.16 5.24 16.76
CA ALA A 58 7.56 4.15 17.66
C ALA A 58 8.53 3.18 16.97
N PHE A 59 8.26 2.81 15.72
CA PHE A 59 9.15 1.96 14.94
C PHE A 59 10.51 2.63 14.67
N GLU A 60 10.51 3.90 14.26
CA GLU A 60 11.73 4.68 14.03
C GLU A 60 12.60 4.78 15.29
N ASP A 61 11.97 5.04 16.45
CA ASP A 61 12.66 5.11 17.75
C ASP A 61 13.20 3.76 18.21
N GLU A 62 12.43 2.68 18.02
CA GLU A 62 12.82 1.32 18.43
C GLU A 62 13.98 0.79 17.59
N GLN A 63 13.94 1.00 16.27
CA GLN A 63 14.95 0.51 15.34
C GLN A 63 16.10 1.50 15.12
N GLY A 64 15.95 2.75 15.57
CA GLY A 64 16.95 3.80 15.42
C GLY A 64 17.12 4.24 13.96
N VAL A 65 16.03 4.29 13.20
CA VAL A 65 16.01 4.53 11.74
C VAL A 65 15.08 5.66 11.35
N SER A 66 15.18 6.13 10.11
CA SER A 66 14.13 6.93 9.49
C SER A 66 13.39 6.10 8.45
N LEU A 67 12.07 5.95 8.62
CA LEU A 67 11.22 5.18 7.72
C LEU A 67 10.70 6.08 6.60
N ARG A 68 11.06 5.76 5.35
CA ARG A 68 10.49 6.40 4.16
C ARG A 68 9.49 5.47 3.50
N ILE A 69 8.21 5.84 3.54
CA ILE A 69 7.15 5.11 2.84
C ILE A 69 7.07 5.56 1.38
N LEU A 70 7.29 4.63 0.46
CA LEU A 70 7.19 4.81 -0.99
C LEU A 70 5.90 4.14 -1.53
N ARG A 71 4.84 4.94 -1.64
CA ARG A 71 3.58 4.51 -2.27
C ARG A 71 3.74 4.37 -3.78
N SER A 72 3.35 3.22 -4.32
CA SER A 72 3.69 2.80 -5.69
C SER A 72 2.49 2.30 -6.50
N GLY A 73 1.30 2.85 -6.27
CA GLY A 73 0.06 2.41 -6.92
C GLY A 73 -0.64 1.30 -6.14
N ASP A 74 -1.62 0.66 -6.76
CA ASP A 74 -2.21 -0.58 -6.23
C ASP A 74 -1.18 -1.74 -6.26
N ALA A 75 -1.43 -2.82 -5.52
CA ALA A 75 -0.47 -3.89 -5.25
C ALA A 75 0.12 -4.53 -6.51
N GLY A 76 -0.66 -4.68 -7.58
CA GLY A 76 -0.17 -5.19 -8.86
C GLY A 76 0.81 -4.23 -9.55
N SER A 77 0.49 -2.93 -9.55
CA SER A 77 1.39 -1.86 -10.03
C SER A 77 2.68 -1.81 -9.22
N MET A 78 2.57 -1.89 -7.90
CA MET A 78 3.70 -1.92 -6.97
C MET A 78 4.63 -3.10 -7.27
N VAL A 79 4.11 -4.32 -7.38
CA VAL A 79 4.90 -5.53 -7.69
C VAL A 79 5.60 -5.40 -9.05
N ASN A 80 4.91 -4.87 -10.06
CA ASN A 80 5.52 -4.65 -11.38
C ASN A 80 6.69 -3.65 -11.31
N GLN A 81 6.56 -2.57 -10.54
CA GLN A 81 7.65 -1.60 -10.34
C GLN A 81 8.84 -2.21 -9.59
N ALA A 82 8.61 -3.02 -8.57
CA ALA A 82 9.67 -3.75 -7.87
C ALA A 82 10.43 -4.70 -8.82
N ILE A 83 9.70 -5.43 -9.69
CA ILE A 83 10.32 -6.31 -10.69
C ILE A 83 11.14 -5.54 -11.71
N LEU A 84 10.65 -4.39 -12.18
CA LEU A 84 11.35 -3.54 -13.15
C LEU A 84 12.61 -2.90 -12.57
N SER A 85 12.65 -2.67 -11.25
CA SER A 85 13.79 -2.07 -10.55
C SER A 85 14.73 -3.08 -9.88
N ARG A 86 14.51 -4.39 -10.02
CA ARG A 86 15.25 -5.43 -9.26
C ARG A 86 16.78 -5.38 -9.32
N GLU A 87 17.38 -4.87 -10.40
CA GLU A 87 18.84 -4.77 -10.54
C GLU A 87 19.41 -3.57 -9.75
N HIS A 88 18.56 -2.58 -9.47
CA HIS A 88 18.85 -1.35 -8.73
C HIS A 88 17.58 -0.94 -7.94
N PRO A 89 17.25 -1.67 -6.86
CA PRO A 89 15.99 -1.47 -6.16
C PRO A 89 15.90 -0.06 -5.58
N VAL A 90 14.70 0.51 -5.61
CA VAL A 90 14.42 1.86 -5.10
C VAL A 90 13.85 1.86 -3.68
N ALA A 91 13.75 0.66 -3.09
CA ALA A 91 13.28 0.40 -1.75
C ALA A 91 14.00 -0.83 -1.16
N ASP A 92 13.90 -0.99 0.17
CA ASP A 92 14.54 -2.07 0.91
C ASP A 92 13.56 -3.21 1.23
N VAL A 93 12.30 -2.85 1.50
CA VAL A 93 11.22 -3.78 1.82
C VAL A 93 10.06 -3.54 0.85
N LEU A 94 9.49 -4.63 0.33
CA LEU A 94 8.17 -4.61 -0.30
C LEU A 94 7.14 -5.07 0.73
N PHE A 95 6.15 -4.26 1.02
CA PHE A 95 5.11 -4.52 2.00
C PHE A 95 3.74 -4.47 1.32
N GLY A 96 2.92 -5.50 1.50
CA GLY A 96 1.60 -5.59 0.84
C GLY A 96 1.63 -6.27 -0.54
N VAL A 97 2.63 -7.11 -0.83
CA VAL A 97 2.49 -8.05 -1.95
C VAL A 97 1.55 -9.16 -1.51
N ASP A 98 0.50 -9.44 -2.29
CA ASP A 98 -0.51 -10.38 -1.86
C ASP A 98 -0.47 -11.71 -2.62
N SER A 99 -1.24 -12.69 -2.14
CA SER A 99 -1.37 -14.03 -2.71
C SER A 99 -1.65 -14.08 -4.22
N THR A 100 -2.30 -13.07 -4.80
CA THR A 100 -2.62 -13.00 -6.24
C THR A 100 -1.42 -12.59 -7.09
N PHE A 101 -0.52 -11.75 -6.56
CA PHE A 101 0.71 -11.28 -7.23
C PHE A 101 2.00 -11.98 -6.75
N LEU A 102 1.95 -12.73 -5.65
CA LEU A 102 3.12 -13.35 -5.03
C LEU A 102 3.86 -14.29 -6.01
N SER A 103 3.14 -15.11 -6.78
CA SER A 103 3.78 -16.02 -7.74
C SER A 103 4.66 -15.29 -8.77
N ARG A 104 4.23 -14.11 -9.21
CA ARG A 104 4.97 -13.25 -10.13
C ARG A 104 6.23 -12.67 -9.47
N ALA A 105 6.10 -12.17 -8.24
CA ALA A 105 7.22 -11.65 -7.48
C ALA A 105 8.28 -12.74 -7.20
N LEU A 106 7.85 -13.94 -6.79
CA LEU A 106 8.75 -15.07 -6.54
C LEU A 106 9.42 -15.60 -7.81
N ALA A 107 8.71 -15.61 -8.94
CA ALA A 107 9.27 -16.03 -10.23
C ALA A 107 10.31 -15.02 -10.77
N ALA A 108 10.16 -13.75 -10.42
CA ALA A 108 11.11 -12.70 -10.73
C ALA A 108 12.32 -12.63 -9.76
N ASP A 109 12.32 -13.48 -8.72
CA ASP A 109 13.39 -13.63 -7.72
C ASP A 109 13.77 -12.32 -7.03
N ILE A 110 12.81 -11.45 -6.75
CA ILE A 110 13.07 -10.10 -6.23
C ILE A 110 13.33 -10.04 -4.72
N PHE A 111 13.34 -11.18 -4.02
CA PHE A 111 13.37 -11.23 -2.55
C PHE A 111 14.56 -12.01 -2.00
N LEU A 112 15.14 -11.50 -0.91
CA LEU A 112 16.09 -12.23 -0.08
C LEU A 112 15.35 -13.20 0.85
N PRO A 113 15.86 -14.43 1.05
CA PRO A 113 15.40 -15.29 2.14
C PRO A 113 15.63 -14.63 3.50
N TYR A 114 14.57 -14.51 4.28
CA TYR A 114 14.56 -13.99 5.64
C TYR A 114 13.53 -14.75 6.49
N GLY A 115 14.02 -15.49 7.49
CA GLY A 115 13.18 -16.18 8.45
C GLY A 115 12.85 -15.29 9.64
N SER A 116 11.72 -14.57 9.59
CA SER A 116 11.24 -13.76 10.70
C SER A 116 11.11 -14.59 12.00
N SER A 117 11.53 -14.03 13.14
CA SER A 117 11.28 -14.65 14.46
C SER A 117 9.79 -14.80 14.76
N GLU A 118 8.99 -13.88 14.21
CA GLU A 118 7.54 -13.82 14.43
C GLU A 118 6.77 -14.83 13.57
N LEU A 119 7.42 -15.45 12.58
CA LEU A 119 6.78 -16.46 11.72
C LEU A 119 6.21 -17.64 12.53
N SER A 120 6.79 -17.94 13.70
CA SER A 120 6.29 -18.98 14.59
C SER A 120 4.91 -18.69 15.20
N ALA A 121 4.50 -17.42 15.25
CA ALA A 121 3.17 -17.00 15.69
C ALA A 121 2.12 -17.04 14.56
N VAL A 122 2.55 -17.15 13.30
CA VAL A 122 1.67 -17.18 12.14
C VAL A 122 1.17 -18.61 11.87
N PRO A 123 -0.15 -18.84 11.72
CA PRO A 123 -0.68 -20.15 11.36
C PRO A 123 -0.04 -20.74 10.09
N GLU A 124 0.27 -22.04 10.12
CA GLU A 124 0.98 -22.75 9.03
C GLU A 124 0.30 -22.59 7.66
N VAL A 125 -1.04 -22.48 7.64
CA VAL A 125 -1.82 -22.29 6.40
C VAL A 125 -1.42 -21.02 5.62
N PHE A 126 -0.89 -20.00 6.29
CA PHE A 126 -0.44 -18.76 5.66
C PHE A 126 1.05 -18.78 5.29
N GLN A 127 1.83 -19.76 5.77
CA GLN A 127 3.26 -19.86 5.50
C GLN A 127 3.51 -20.54 4.15
N VAL A 128 3.23 -19.83 3.06
CA VAL A 128 3.17 -20.40 1.71
C VAL A 128 4.51 -20.50 0.98
N ASP A 129 5.58 -19.86 1.47
CA ASP A 129 6.91 -19.93 0.88
C ASP A 129 7.90 -20.68 1.77
N ALA A 130 8.17 -21.94 1.45
CA ALA A 130 9.12 -22.79 2.19
C ALA A 130 10.57 -22.26 2.17
N ARG A 131 10.90 -21.36 1.22
CA ARG A 131 12.20 -20.68 1.16
C ARG A 131 12.27 -19.44 2.06
N GLN A 132 11.17 -19.09 2.73
CA GLN A 132 11.05 -17.92 3.61
C GLN A 132 11.55 -16.63 2.96
N ARG A 133 11.18 -16.38 1.70
CA ARG A 133 11.50 -15.11 1.03
C ARG A 133 10.48 -14.02 1.34
N VAL A 134 9.32 -14.40 1.86
CA VAL A 134 8.25 -13.50 2.27
C VAL A 134 7.65 -13.96 3.60
N THR A 135 7.18 -13.02 4.39
CA THR A 135 6.50 -13.24 5.68
C THR A 135 5.04 -12.78 5.57
N PRO A 136 4.05 -13.60 5.95
CA PRO A 136 2.64 -13.18 5.95
C PRO A 136 2.42 -12.10 7.03
N ILE A 137 1.73 -11.02 6.68
CA ILE A 137 1.52 -9.86 7.56
C ILE A 137 0.06 -9.69 7.97
N ASP A 138 -0.87 -10.01 7.07
CA ASP A 138 -2.30 -10.04 7.36
C ASP A 138 -3.05 -10.96 6.38
N HIS A 139 -4.37 -11.05 6.57
CA HIS A 139 -5.26 -11.64 5.61
C HIS A 139 -6.64 -10.98 5.67
N GLY A 140 -7.40 -11.10 4.58
CA GLY A 140 -8.78 -10.63 4.50
C GLY A 140 -9.57 -11.35 3.42
N GLU A 141 -10.88 -11.23 3.49
CA GLU A 141 -11.80 -11.73 2.48
C GLU A 141 -12.22 -10.58 1.57
N VAL A 142 -11.78 -10.62 0.31
CA VAL A 142 -12.25 -9.73 -0.74
C VAL A 142 -13.67 -10.12 -1.09
N CYS A 143 -14.63 -9.23 -0.82
CA CYS A 143 -16.07 -9.46 -0.95
C CYS A 143 -16.73 -8.24 -1.61
N LEU A 144 -17.97 -8.40 -2.07
CA LEU A 144 -18.78 -7.23 -2.40
C LEU A 144 -19.14 -6.48 -1.12
N ASN A 145 -19.22 -5.16 -1.23
CA ASN A 145 -19.72 -4.25 -0.24
C ASN A 145 -20.86 -3.44 -0.86
N ILE A 146 -21.91 -3.24 -0.07
CA ILE A 146 -23.10 -2.51 -0.49
C ILE A 146 -23.32 -1.30 0.41
N ASP A 147 -23.83 -0.22 -0.19
CA ASP A 147 -24.36 0.93 0.51
C ASP A 147 -25.75 0.61 1.07
N LEU A 148 -25.89 0.56 2.39
CA LEU A 148 -27.16 0.21 3.02
C LEU A 148 -28.26 1.26 2.79
N GLU A 149 -27.89 2.53 2.59
CA GLU A 149 -28.86 3.59 2.30
C GLU A 149 -29.45 3.42 0.91
N ALA A 150 -28.62 3.11 -0.09
CA ALA A 150 -29.05 2.89 -1.46
C ALA A 150 -30.05 1.74 -1.61
N PHE A 151 -29.98 0.72 -0.75
CA PHE A 151 -30.89 -0.44 -0.76
C PHE A 151 -31.98 -0.40 0.31
N ALA A 152 -32.12 0.70 1.06
CA ALA A 152 -33.04 0.79 2.21
C ALA A 152 -34.53 0.59 1.85
N THR A 153 -34.92 0.89 0.61
CA THR A 153 -36.30 0.68 0.13
C THR A 153 -36.61 -0.77 -0.22
N GLY A 154 -35.58 -1.58 -0.47
CA GLY A 154 -35.70 -2.95 -0.98
C GLY A 154 -36.16 -3.06 -2.44
N ASP A 155 -36.12 -1.97 -3.22
CA ASP A 155 -36.44 -1.96 -4.65
C ASP A 155 -35.36 -1.21 -5.46
N PRO A 156 -34.39 -1.92 -6.08
CA PRO A 156 -34.23 -3.39 -6.04
C PRO A 156 -33.77 -3.88 -4.65
N PRO A 157 -33.92 -5.19 -4.35
CA PRO A 157 -33.29 -5.76 -3.16
C PRO A 157 -31.77 -5.62 -3.24
N ALA A 158 -31.09 -5.67 -2.09
CA ALA A 158 -29.63 -5.79 -2.07
C ALA A 158 -29.21 -7.11 -2.75
N PRO A 159 -28.11 -7.11 -3.55
CA PRO A 159 -27.61 -8.34 -4.16
C PRO A 159 -27.13 -9.31 -3.08
N GLU A 160 -27.42 -10.60 -3.26
CA GLU A 160 -27.00 -11.65 -2.32
C GLU A 160 -25.93 -12.56 -2.94
N THR A 161 -25.81 -12.56 -4.26
CA THR A 161 -24.92 -13.46 -5.02
C THR A 161 -24.18 -12.74 -6.15
N LEU A 162 -23.13 -13.37 -6.68
CA LEU A 162 -22.46 -12.85 -7.88
C LEU A 162 -23.41 -12.81 -9.09
N GLU A 163 -24.29 -13.80 -9.23
CA GLU A 163 -25.26 -13.89 -10.32
C GLU A 163 -26.19 -12.66 -10.39
N ASP A 164 -26.59 -12.13 -9.24
CA ASP A 164 -27.48 -10.96 -9.16
C ASP A 164 -26.91 -9.75 -9.89
N LEU A 165 -25.58 -9.55 -9.87
CA LEU A 165 -24.91 -8.40 -10.46
C LEU A 165 -25.11 -8.27 -11.99
N THR A 166 -25.56 -9.34 -12.64
CA THR A 166 -25.87 -9.36 -14.08
C THR A 166 -27.32 -9.04 -14.40
N LEU A 167 -28.20 -8.94 -13.40
CA LEU A 167 -29.61 -8.65 -13.60
C LEU A 167 -29.82 -7.16 -13.97
N PRO A 168 -30.80 -6.84 -14.84
CA PRO A 168 -31.00 -5.48 -15.33
C PRO A 168 -31.27 -4.43 -14.26
N GLU A 169 -31.86 -4.80 -13.12
CA GLU A 169 -32.11 -3.91 -11.99
C GLU A 169 -30.85 -3.37 -11.32
N TYR A 170 -29.70 -4.05 -11.46
CA TYR A 170 -28.40 -3.60 -10.95
C TYR A 170 -27.54 -2.88 -12.00
N ARG A 171 -28.12 -2.56 -13.16
CA ARG A 171 -27.40 -1.87 -14.24
C ARG A 171 -26.78 -0.57 -13.73
N GLY A 172 -25.48 -0.41 -13.95
CA GLY A 172 -24.75 0.79 -13.56
C GLY A 172 -24.53 0.91 -12.05
N MET A 173 -24.72 -0.15 -11.26
CA MET A 173 -24.55 -0.08 -9.80
C MET A 173 -23.18 -0.56 -9.31
N LEU A 174 -22.51 -1.42 -10.08
CA LEU A 174 -21.25 -2.05 -9.69
C LEU A 174 -20.02 -1.24 -10.12
N VAL A 175 -19.08 -1.07 -9.21
CA VAL A 175 -17.69 -0.68 -9.49
C VAL A 175 -16.71 -1.77 -9.02
N VAL A 176 -15.73 -2.08 -9.87
CA VAL A 176 -14.66 -3.04 -9.61
C VAL A 176 -13.30 -2.43 -10.00
N GLN A 177 -12.21 -3.07 -9.59
CA GLN A 177 -10.86 -2.66 -9.96
C GLN A 177 -10.33 -3.47 -11.16
N ASP A 178 -9.39 -2.90 -11.92
CA ASP A 178 -8.72 -3.60 -13.00
C ASP A 178 -7.81 -4.72 -12.45
N PRO A 179 -8.04 -6.00 -12.83
CA PRO A 179 -7.24 -7.12 -12.35
C PRO A 179 -5.77 -7.12 -12.82
N ALA A 180 -5.41 -6.26 -13.77
CA ALA A 180 -4.01 -6.12 -14.22
C ALA A 180 -3.16 -5.29 -13.26
N SER A 181 -3.76 -4.32 -12.57
CA SER A 181 -3.08 -3.39 -11.66
C SER A 181 -3.47 -3.60 -10.20
N SER A 182 -4.67 -4.10 -9.92
CA SER A 182 -5.21 -4.21 -8.56
C SER A 182 -5.30 -5.63 -8.06
N SER A 183 -4.86 -5.85 -6.81
CA SER A 183 -5.01 -7.15 -6.14
C SER A 183 -6.45 -7.48 -5.79
N VAL A 184 -7.24 -6.48 -5.43
CA VAL A 184 -8.69 -6.62 -5.19
C VAL A 184 -9.40 -6.98 -6.49
N GLY A 185 -9.06 -6.31 -7.59
CA GLY A 185 -9.58 -6.62 -8.92
C GLY A 185 -9.21 -8.04 -9.37
N LEU A 186 -7.96 -8.46 -9.16
CA LEU A 186 -7.50 -9.81 -9.51
C LEU A 186 -8.15 -10.88 -8.63
N ALA A 187 -8.31 -10.63 -7.33
CA ALA A 187 -9.03 -11.50 -6.41
C ALA A 187 -10.49 -11.69 -6.85
N PHE A 188 -11.18 -10.62 -7.26
CA PHE A 188 -12.55 -10.72 -7.77
C PHE A 188 -12.62 -11.49 -9.10
N LEU A 189 -11.69 -11.25 -10.03
CA LEU A 189 -11.59 -12.05 -11.24
C LEU A 189 -11.42 -13.55 -10.91
N LEU A 190 -10.52 -13.89 -10.00
CA LEU A 190 -10.31 -15.27 -9.56
C LEU A 190 -11.55 -15.88 -8.88
N ALA A 191 -12.27 -15.10 -8.08
CA ALA A 191 -13.55 -15.54 -7.49
C ALA A 191 -14.58 -15.88 -8.58
N THR A 192 -14.68 -15.06 -9.64
CA THR A 192 -15.59 -15.35 -10.76
C THR A 192 -15.16 -16.57 -11.57
N ILE A 193 -13.85 -16.83 -11.68
CA ILE A 193 -13.33 -18.05 -12.32
C ILE A 193 -13.66 -19.29 -11.48
N ASP A 194 -13.49 -19.22 -10.16
CA ASP A 194 -13.88 -20.31 -9.26
C ASP A 194 -15.38 -20.58 -9.32
N ARG A 195 -16.21 -19.53 -9.31
CA ARG A 195 -17.67 -19.64 -9.33
C ARG A 195 -18.22 -20.16 -10.65
N PHE A 196 -17.77 -19.61 -11.78
CA PHE A 196 -18.36 -19.87 -13.10
C PHE A 196 -17.55 -20.83 -13.97
N GLY A 197 -16.38 -21.26 -13.49
CA GLY A 197 -15.48 -22.16 -14.19
C GLY A 197 -14.75 -21.53 -15.38
N GLU A 198 -13.73 -22.21 -15.89
CA GLU A 198 -12.86 -21.73 -16.99
C GLU A 198 -13.61 -21.38 -18.29
N GLU A 199 -14.77 -21.99 -18.49
CA GLU A 199 -15.63 -21.80 -19.65
C GLU A 199 -16.72 -20.74 -19.47
N GLY A 200 -17.13 -20.41 -18.24
CA GLY A 200 -18.30 -19.56 -17.98
C GLY A 200 -17.99 -18.16 -17.42
N TRP A 201 -16.79 -17.93 -16.89
CA TRP A 201 -16.44 -16.63 -16.31
C TRP A 201 -16.44 -15.50 -17.35
N ARG A 202 -16.10 -15.80 -18.62
CA ARG A 202 -16.03 -14.77 -19.67
C ARG A 202 -17.42 -14.25 -20.03
N GLU A 203 -18.41 -15.12 -20.07
CA GLU A 203 -19.81 -14.82 -20.31
C GLU A 203 -20.37 -13.97 -19.17
N TYR A 204 -20.03 -14.31 -17.93
CA TYR A 204 -20.37 -13.50 -16.76
C TYR A 204 -19.81 -12.07 -16.86
N TRP A 205 -18.52 -11.91 -17.17
CA TRP A 205 -17.91 -10.59 -17.36
C TRP A 205 -18.48 -9.84 -18.58
N ALA A 206 -18.84 -10.54 -19.65
CA ALA A 206 -19.55 -9.93 -20.77
C ALA A 206 -20.91 -9.38 -20.34
N ALA A 207 -21.66 -10.12 -19.51
CA ALA A 207 -22.92 -9.67 -18.94
C ALA A 207 -22.74 -8.47 -18.00
N LEU A 208 -21.73 -8.47 -17.11
CA LEU A 208 -21.41 -7.30 -16.27
C LEU A 208 -21.12 -6.04 -17.11
N ARG A 209 -20.36 -6.20 -18.20
CA ARG A 209 -20.09 -5.09 -19.14
C ARG A 209 -21.36 -4.59 -19.83
N GLU A 210 -22.24 -5.50 -20.24
CA GLU A 210 -23.56 -5.13 -20.78
C GLU A 210 -24.45 -4.44 -19.72
N ASN A 211 -24.21 -4.76 -18.44
CA ASN A 211 -24.85 -4.15 -17.27
C ASN A 211 -24.14 -2.90 -16.74
N ASP A 212 -23.24 -2.30 -17.53
CA ASP A 212 -22.55 -1.04 -17.21
C ASP A 212 -21.69 -1.10 -15.93
N VAL A 213 -20.97 -2.21 -15.70
CA VAL A 213 -19.94 -2.25 -14.65
C VAL A 213 -18.87 -1.17 -14.90
N LEU A 214 -18.53 -0.41 -13.86
CA LEU A 214 -17.43 0.53 -13.87
C LEU A 214 -16.13 -0.17 -13.43
N VAL A 215 -15.03 0.07 -14.15
CA VAL A 215 -13.70 -0.46 -13.81
C VAL A 215 -12.76 0.70 -13.52
N THR A 216 -12.11 0.71 -12.36
CA THR A 216 -11.11 1.70 -11.95
C THR A 216 -9.70 1.09 -11.93
N ASP A 217 -8.67 1.92 -11.94
CA ASP A 217 -7.27 1.45 -11.94
C ASP A 217 -6.85 0.77 -10.62
N GLY A 218 -7.54 1.06 -9.51
CA GLY A 218 -7.19 0.58 -8.18
C GLY A 218 -8.30 0.74 -7.15
N TRP A 219 -8.07 0.16 -5.97
CA TRP A 219 -9.06 0.09 -4.89
C TRP A 219 -9.45 1.47 -4.35
N GLU A 220 -8.51 2.41 -4.19
CA GLU A 220 -8.82 3.74 -3.65
C GLU A 220 -9.81 4.52 -4.53
N ASP A 221 -9.63 4.52 -5.87
CA ASP A 221 -10.59 5.19 -6.77
C ASP A 221 -11.95 4.49 -6.73
N ALA A 222 -11.98 3.15 -6.71
CA ALA A 222 -13.24 2.41 -6.60
C ALA A 222 -14.00 2.74 -5.31
N TYR A 223 -13.31 2.70 -4.17
CA TYR A 223 -13.94 2.83 -2.86
C TYR A 223 -14.21 4.29 -2.48
N TYR A 224 -13.22 5.18 -2.57
CA TYR A 224 -13.43 6.58 -2.18
C TYR A 224 -14.05 7.41 -3.30
N GLY A 225 -13.71 7.13 -4.57
CA GLY A 225 -14.12 7.95 -5.71
C GLY A 225 -15.44 7.55 -6.38
N ARG A 226 -15.81 6.26 -6.35
CA ARG A 226 -16.95 5.73 -7.13
C ARG A 226 -18.06 5.12 -6.29
N PHE A 227 -17.73 4.50 -5.17
CA PHE A 227 -18.71 3.89 -4.29
C PHE A 227 -19.50 4.97 -3.54
N SER A 228 -20.80 4.73 -3.30
CA SER A 228 -21.68 5.70 -2.63
C SER A 228 -21.77 5.51 -1.11
N GLY A 229 -21.35 4.36 -0.59
CA GLY A 229 -21.44 4.04 0.83
C GLY A 229 -20.18 4.40 1.63
N GLY A 230 -20.33 4.49 2.95
CA GLY A 230 -19.19 4.71 3.86
C GLY A 230 -18.46 6.03 3.59
N ALA A 231 -17.13 5.95 3.47
CA ALA A 231 -16.28 7.08 3.10
C ALA A 231 -16.28 7.43 1.59
N GLY A 232 -17.07 6.73 0.77
CA GLY A 232 -17.16 6.97 -0.67
C GLY A 232 -17.92 8.25 -1.05
N GLU A 233 -17.52 8.88 -2.14
CA GLU A 233 -18.12 10.13 -2.67
C GLU A 233 -18.85 9.93 -4.01
N GLY A 234 -18.99 8.69 -4.47
CA GLY A 234 -19.52 8.37 -5.79
C GLY A 234 -21.01 8.00 -5.80
N ASP A 235 -21.43 7.36 -6.88
CA ASP A 235 -22.84 7.01 -7.17
C ASP A 235 -23.09 5.51 -7.38
N ARG A 236 -22.05 4.68 -7.24
CA ARG A 236 -22.14 3.22 -7.39
C ARG A 236 -22.42 2.58 -6.03
N PRO A 237 -23.59 1.97 -5.79
CA PRO A 237 -23.94 1.41 -4.49
C PRO A 237 -23.36 0.01 -4.23
N ILE A 238 -22.60 -0.57 -5.17
CA ILE A 238 -21.94 -1.87 -5.01
C ILE A 238 -20.46 -1.73 -5.40
N VAL A 239 -19.55 -2.12 -4.52
CA VAL A 239 -18.10 -2.12 -4.76
C VAL A 239 -17.48 -3.45 -4.36
N VAL A 240 -16.45 -3.89 -5.06
CA VAL A 240 -15.58 -4.97 -4.56
C VAL A 240 -14.60 -4.37 -3.55
N SER A 241 -14.67 -4.83 -2.30
CA SER A 241 -13.82 -4.38 -1.19
C SER A 241 -13.56 -5.56 -0.24
N TYR A 242 -13.51 -5.34 1.07
CA TYR A 242 -13.23 -6.39 2.06
C TYR A 242 -14.43 -6.66 2.96
N ALA A 243 -14.55 -7.90 3.46
CA ALA A 243 -15.53 -8.24 4.51
C ALA A 243 -15.34 -7.41 5.79
N SER A 244 -14.12 -6.92 6.02
CA SER A 244 -13.74 -6.08 7.16
C SER A 244 -14.05 -4.59 6.96
N SER A 245 -14.32 -4.13 5.74
CA SER A 245 -14.56 -2.71 5.45
C SER A 245 -15.71 -2.10 6.27
N PRO A 246 -16.87 -2.76 6.49
CA PRO A 246 -17.91 -2.24 7.38
C PRO A 246 -17.43 -1.95 8.81
N ALA A 247 -16.51 -2.77 9.34
CA ALA A 247 -15.93 -2.53 10.67
C ALA A 247 -14.96 -1.34 10.66
N ALA A 248 -14.16 -1.20 9.59
CA ALA A 248 -13.25 -0.07 9.41
C ALA A 248 -14.03 1.26 9.36
N GLU A 249 -15.16 1.30 8.67
CA GLU A 249 -16.05 2.48 8.61
C GLU A 249 -16.53 2.93 10.00
N VAL A 250 -16.69 2.02 10.96
CA VAL A 250 -17.07 2.38 12.33
C VAL A 250 -15.87 2.78 13.17
N ILE A 251 -14.77 2.04 13.07
CA ILE A 251 -13.57 2.22 13.91
C ILE A 251 -12.83 3.51 13.58
N PHE A 252 -12.74 3.84 12.29
CA PHE A 252 -11.96 4.98 11.79
C PHE A 252 -12.82 6.19 11.41
N ALA A 253 -14.12 6.18 11.72
CA ALA A 253 -14.98 7.32 11.48
C ALA A 253 -14.51 8.56 12.25
N GLU A 254 -14.46 9.72 11.57
CA GLU A 254 -14.20 11.00 12.24
C GLU A 254 -15.29 11.33 13.28
N THR A 255 -16.52 10.90 13.00
CA THR A 255 -17.67 11.02 13.91
C THR A 255 -18.13 9.65 14.33
N SER A 256 -18.33 9.43 15.63
CA SER A 256 -18.74 8.13 16.16
C SER A 256 -20.01 7.61 15.49
N LEU A 257 -19.92 6.45 14.86
CA LEU A 257 -21.04 5.70 14.30
C LEU A 257 -21.44 4.56 15.24
N SER A 258 -22.75 4.32 15.39
CA SER A 258 -23.26 3.18 16.16
C SER A 258 -23.39 1.90 15.34
N GLU A 259 -23.52 2.03 14.03
CA GLU A 259 -23.69 0.94 13.07
C GLU A 259 -22.90 1.28 11.80
N ALA A 260 -22.45 0.25 11.07
CA ALA A 260 -21.75 0.44 9.81
C ALA A 260 -22.74 0.94 8.73
N PRO A 261 -22.35 1.92 7.89
CA PRO A 261 -23.17 2.40 6.77
C PRO A 261 -23.18 1.43 5.59
N THR A 262 -22.29 0.43 5.61
CA THR A 262 -22.11 -0.57 4.56
C THR A 262 -22.27 -1.97 5.10
N ALA A 263 -22.53 -2.92 4.21
CA ALA A 263 -22.52 -4.35 4.54
C ALA A 263 -21.72 -5.14 3.50
N ALA A 264 -21.08 -6.22 3.95
CA ALA A 264 -20.41 -7.16 3.05
C ALA A 264 -21.38 -8.26 2.61
N VAL A 265 -21.43 -8.55 1.31
CA VAL A 265 -22.11 -9.73 0.77
C VAL A 265 -21.09 -10.87 0.79
N LEU A 266 -21.39 -11.90 1.59
CA LEU A 266 -20.41 -12.96 1.89
C LEU A 266 -20.36 -14.10 0.87
N ASP A 267 -21.24 -14.09 -0.14
CA ASP A 267 -21.16 -15.00 -1.28
C ASP A 267 -20.06 -14.56 -2.25
N GLY A 268 -19.29 -15.52 -2.77
CA GLY A 268 -18.25 -15.25 -3.76
C GLY A 268 -17.00 -14.54 -3.23
N CYS A 269 -16.77 -14.52 -1.92
CA CYS A 269 -15.56 -13.90 -1.36
C CYS A 269 -14.28 -14.69 -1.68
N TYR A 270 -13.18 -13.97 -1.88
CA TYR A 270 -11.85 -14.53 -2.11
C TYR A 270 -10.93 -14.23 -0.92
N ARG A 271 -10.24 -15.24 -0.37
CA ARG A 271 -9.25 -14.98 0.68
C ARG A 271 -7.95 -14.47 0.09
N GLN A 272 -7.58 -13.27 0.50
CA GLN A 272 -6.30 -12.63 0.22
C GLN A 272 -5.42 -12.71 1.47
N VAL A 273 -4.14 -12.99 1.26
CA VAL A 273 -3.09 -12.94 2.29
C VAL A 273 -2.04 -11.97 1.78
N GLU A 274 -1.68 -10.97 2.58
CA GLU A 274 -0.59 -10.05 2.25
C GLU A 274 0.70 -10.48 2.91
N PHE A 275 1.81 -10.14 2.25
CA PHE A 275 3.15 -10.49 2.68
C PHE A 275 4.08 -9.28 2.62
N ALA A 276 5.12 -9.34 3.43
CA ALA A 276 6.28 -8.47 3.34
C ALA A 276 7.54 -9.29 2.95
N GLY A 277 8.45 -8.68 2.21
CA GLY A 277 9.72 -9.30 1.82
C GLY A 277 10.83 -8.29 1.63
N ILE A 278 12.06 -8.68 1.98
CA ILE A 278 13.27 -7.86 1.79
C ILE A 278 13.66 -7.92 0.33
N LEU A 279 13.78 -6.77 -0.33
CA LEU A 279 14.14 -6.69 -1.74
C LEU A 279 15.60 -7.08 -1.98
N GLN A 280 15.83 -7.94 -2.96
CA GLN A 280 17.18 -8.28 -3.39
C GLN A 280 17.88 -7.04 -3.93
N GLY A 281 19.13 -6.83 -3.51
CA GLY A 281 19.94 -5.69 -3.91
C GLY A 281 19.77 -4.45 -3.04
N THR A 282 18.99 -4.52 -1.94
CA THR A 282 19.02 -3.50 -0.89
C THR A 282 20.44 -3.34 -0.34
N ASP A 283 20.84 -2.09 -0.08
CA ASP A 283 22.10 -1.76 0.60
C ASP A 283 21.99 -1.96 2.13
N GLU A 284 20.78 -2.18 2.66
CA GLU A 284 20.46 -2.23 4.10
C GLU A 284 19.79 -3.57 4.51
N PRO A 285 20.32 -4.75 4.18
CA PRO A 285 19.63 -6.04 4.37
C PRO A 285 19.41 -6.43 5.84
N GLU A 286 20.29 -6.00 6.75
CA GLU A 286 20.12 -6.25 8.18
C GLU A 286 18.99 -5.39 8.75
N LEU A 287 18.91 -4.14 8.32
CA LEU A 287 17.89 -3.19 8.76
C LEU A 287 16.52 -3.53 8.17
N ALA A 288 16.46 -3.97 6.91
CA ALA A 288 15.23 -4.40 6.27
C ALA A 288 14.58 -5.63 6.93
N GLY A 289 15.36 -6.40 7.69
CA GLY A 289 14.88 -7.54 8.47
C GLY A 289 14.65 -7.23 9.95
N ALA A 290 14.73 -5.98 10.37
CA ALA A 290 14.45 -5.54 11.74
C ALA A 290 12.93 -5.43 11.98
#